data_AF-A0A950Z6B2-F1
#
_entry.id   AF-A0A950Z6B2-F1
#
_cell.length_a   1.000
_cell.length_b   1.000
_cell.length_c   1.000
_cell.angle_alpha   90.00
_cell.angle_beta   90.00
_cell.angle_gamma   90.00
#
_symmetry.space_group_name_H-M   'P 1'
#
loop_
_entity.id
_entity.type
_entity.pdbx_description
1 polymer ?
#
loop_
_entity_poly.entity_id
_entity_poly.type
_entity_poly.pdbx_seq_one_letter_code
_entity_poly.pdbx_strand_id
1 'polypeptide(L)'
;MKTIVSMGELREAEIKPSELLAEYHRFFEKDVRALWSQAGLVRLDSCPACGSEGNAAFEKWGVAYRRCSACRSLYAFERPGAEVIERHYAQSKSATYWREKILNRTEDARQQKVLAPRAEWVLDGLAE
;
A
#
# COMPACT_ATOMS: atom_id res chain seq x y z
N MET A 1 -25.87 -12.84 1.73
CA MET A 1 -24.86 -11.78 1.93
C MET A 1 -25.49 -10.47 1.48
N LYS A 2 -25.81 -9.56 2.41
CA LYS A 2 -26.38 -8.25 2.06
C LYS A 2 -25.28 -7.42 1.37
N THR A 3 -25.45 -7.12 0.09
CA THR A 3 -24.59 -6.17 -0.61
C THR A 3 -24.97 -4.77 -0.16
N ILE A 4 -24.06 -4.05 0.47
CA ILE A 4 -24.25 -2.63 0.76
C ILE A 4 -23.73 -1.81 -0.42
N VAL A 5 -24.64 -1.01 -0.97
CA VAL A 5 -24.33 0.09 -1.86
C VAL A 5 -24.33 1.35 -0.98
N SER A 6 -23.16 1.96 -0.77
CA SER A 6 -23.09 3.27 -0.14
C SER A 6 -23.87 4.24 -1.02
N MET A 7 -24.96 4.81 -0.49
CA MET A 7 -25.82 5.73 -1.25
C MET A 7 -25.18 7.12 -1.42
N GLY A 8 -24.10 7.40 -0.70
CA GLY A 8 -23.31 8.62 -0.86
C GLY A 8 -22.23 8.46 -1.93
N GLU A 9 -22.17 9.42 -2.87
CA GLU A 9 -21.08 9.47 -3.83
C GLU A 9 -19.74 9.70 -3.08
N LEU A 10 -18.86 8.70 -3.11
CA LEU A 10 -17.49 8.78 -2.64
C LEU A 10 -16.58 9.04 -3.84
N ARG A 11 -15.98 10.22 -3.91
CA ARG A 11 -14.94 10.52 -4.89
C ARG A 11 -13.58 10.29 -4.27
N GLU A 12 -12.66 9.68 -5.01
CA GLU A 12 -11.32 9.40 -4.50
C GLU A 12 -10.60 10.67 -4.02
N ALA A 13 -10.79 11.79 -4.70
CA ALA A 13 -10.21 13.09 -4.33
C ALA A 13 -10.65 13.58 -2.94
N GLU A 14 -11.79 13.12 -2.40
CA GLU A 14 -12.26 13.50 -1.06
C GLU A 14 -11.50 12.79 0.06
N ILE A 15 -10.91 11.62 -0.23
CA ILE A 15 -10.18 10.79 0.73
C ILE A 15 -8.67 10.67 0.41
N LYS A 16 -8.29 11.09 -0.80
CA LYS A 16 -6.90 11.20 -1.29
C LYS A 16 -6.79 12.41 -2.23
N PRO A 17 -6.76 13.64 -1.70
CA PRO A 17 -6.64 14.85 -2.52
C PRO A 17 -5.40 14.80 -3.40
N SER A 18 -5.55 15.16 -4.67
CA SER A 18 -4.52 14.98 -5.71
C SER A 18 -3.19 15.66 -5.39
N GLU A 19 -3.25 16.85 -4.80
CA GLU A 19 -2.12 17.68 -4.41
C GLU A 19 -1.33 17.06 -3.26
N LEU A 20 -2.03 16.52 -2.25
CA LEU A 20 -1.39 15.82 -1.13
C LEU A 20 -0.84 14.48 -1.58
N LEU A 21 -1.54 13.78 -2.47
CA LEU A 21 -1.12 12.50 -3.01
C LEU A 21 0.15 12.64 -3.87
N ALA A 22 0.23 13.69 -4.68
CA ALA A 22 1.44 13.99 -5.46
C ALA A 22 2.66 14.23 -4.56
N GLU A 23 2.49 14.98 -3.47
CA GLU A 23 3.58 15.22 -2.51
C GLU A 23 3.95 13.95 -1.74
N TYR A 24 2.97 13.14 -1.33
CA TYR A 24 3.21 11.81 -0.77
C TYR A 24 4.06 10.94 -1.72
N HIS A 25 3.74 10.92 -3.01
CA HIS A 25 4.50 10.14 -3.99
C HIS A 25 5.95 10.60 -4.12
N ARG A 26 6.23 11.91 -4.00
CA ARG A 26 7.61 12.43 -3.97
C ARG A 26 8.39 11.93 -2.76
N PHE A 27 7.77 11.90 -1.57
CA PHE A 27 8.42 11.32 -0.39
C PHE A 27 8.57 9.80 -0.52
N PHE A 28 7.55 9.12 -1.04
CA PHE A 28 7.54 7.67 -1.17
C PHE A 28 8.63 7.18 -2.12
N GLU A 29 8.80 7.83 -3.29
CA GLU A 29 9.88 7.48 -4.21
C GLU A 29 11.26 7.64 -3.55
N LYS A 30 11.49 8.74 -2.83
CA LYS A 30 12.76 8.97 -2.11
C LYS A 30 13.00 7.90 -1.05
N ASP A 31 11.98 7.56 -0.27
CA ASP A 31 12.09 6.55 0.78
C ASP A 31 12.37 5.16 0.18
N VAL A 32 11.69 4.78 -0.91
CA VAL A 32 11.93 3.49 -1.59
C VAL A 32 13.35 3.41 -2.14
N ARG A 33 13.82 4.45 -2.83
CA ARG A 33 15.20 4.49 -3.36
C ARG A 33 16.23 4.39 -2.24
N ALA A 34 16.02 5.12 -1.14
CA ALA A 34 16.92 5.06 0.01
C ALA A 34 16.93 3.66 0.65
N LEU A 35 15.77 3.03 0.76
CA LEU A 35 15.62 1.70 1.34
C LEU A 35 16.28 0.61 0.47
N TRP A 36 16.18 0.70 -0.85
CA TRP A 36 16.82 -0.24 -1.79
C TRP A 36 18.30 0.03 -2.07
N SER A 37 18.83 1.17 -1.59
CA SER A 37 20.27 1.46 -1.65
C SER A 37 21.03 0.96 -0.41
N GLN A 38 20.35 0.38 0.58
CA GLN A 38 20.97 -0.14 1.80
C GLN A 38 21.61 -1.51 1.55
N ALA A 39 22.72 -1.79 2.25
CA ALA A 39 23.29 -3.13 2.29
C ALA A 39 22.34 -4.11 3.00
N GLY A 40 22.42 -5.40 2.65
CA GLY A 40 21.67 -6.46 3.34
C GLY A 40 20.28 -6.75 2.77
N LEU A 41 20.04 -6.44 1.48
CA LEU A 41 18.83 -6.93 0.80
C LEU A 41 18.85 -8.46 0.75
N VAL A 42 17.68 -9.05 1.02
CA VAL A 42 17.41 -10.48 0.90
C VAL A 42 17.01 -10.76 -0.54
N ARG A 43 17.76 -11.66 -1.19
CA ARG A 43 17.45 -12.16 -2.52
C ARG A 43 16.46 -13.32 -2.44
N LEU A 44 15.47 -13.31 -3.32
CA LEU A 44 14.49 -14.39 -3.47
C LEU A 44 14.80 -15.19 -4.74
N ASP A 45 15.39 -16.37 -4.57
CA ASP A 45 15.76 -17.23 -5.70
C ASP A 45 14.52 -17.83 -6.40
N SER A 46 13.44 -18.02 -5.65
CA SER A 46 12.18 -18.57 -6.13
C SER A 46 10.98 -17.67 -5.83
N CYS A 47 9.87 -17.90 -6.52
CA CYS A 47 8.63 -17.18 -6.31
C CYS A 47 8.13 -17.37 -4.87
N PRO A 48 7.91 -16.30 -4.08
CA PRO A 48 7.47 -16.43 -2.69
C PRO A 48 6.04 -16.97 -2.55
N ALA A 49 5.26 -17.01 -3.63
CA ALA A 49 3.88 -17.50 -3.62
C ALA A 49 3.77 -19.00 -3.92
N CYS A 50 4.61 -19.54 -4.81
CA CYS A 50 4.47 -20.93 -5.29
C CYS A 50 5.79 -21.69 -5.46
N GLY A 51 6.95 -21.06 -5.20
CA GLY A 51 8.27 -21.69 -5.29
C GLY A 51 8.82 -21.88 -6.70
N SER A 52 8.07 -21.58 -7.77
CA SER A 52 8.58 -21.64 -9.15
C SER A 52 9.52 -20.48 -9.49
N GLU A 53 10.23 -20.58 -10.61
CA GLU A 53 11.11 -19.51 -11.08
C GLU A 53 10.35 -18.31 -11.66
N GLY A 54 10.99 -17.14 -11.60
CA GLY A 54 10.48 -15.91 -12.18
C GLY A 54 11.49 -15.25 -13.10
N ASN A 55 10.99 -14.67 -14.19
CA ASN A 55 11.78 -13.91 -15.16
C ASN A 55 11.77 -12.43 -14.82
N ALA A 56 12.80 -11.69 -15.24
CA ALA A 56 12.83 -10.24 -15.14
C ALA A 56 11.57 -9.63 -15.79
N ALA A 57 10.93 -8.68 -15.10
CA ALA A 57 9.71 -8.03 -15.58
C ALA A 57 9.97 -6.55 -15.88
N PHE A 58 10.36 -5.79 -14.85
CA PHE A 58 10.71 -4.38 -14.98
C PHE A 58 11.50 -3.93 -13.75
N GLU A 59 12.09 -2.74 -13.84
CA GLU A 59 12.67 -2.04 -12.70
C GLU A 59 11.84 -0.80 -12.39
N LYS A 60 11.61 -0.52 -11.10
CA LYS A 60 10.98 0.72 -10.66
C LYS A 60 11.72 1.26 -9.45
N TRP A 61 12.24 2.49 -9.57
CA TRP A 61 12.92 3.19 -8.47
C TRP A 61 14.10 2.40 -7.86
N GLY A 62 14.84 1.63 -8.67
CA GLY A 62 15.93 0.77 -8.20
C GLY A 62 15.48 -0.60 -7.68
N VAL A 63 14.19 -0.91 -7.74
CA VAL A 63 13.65 -2.22 -7.37
C VAL A 63 13.49 -3.08 -8.62
N ALA A 64 14.26 -4.16 -8.70
CA ALA A 64 14.13 -5.17 -9.75
C ALA A 64 12.94 -6.11 -9.45
N TYR A 65 11.92 -6.08 -10.29
CA TYR A 65 10.76 -6.98 -10.20
C TYR A 65 10.91 -8.17 -11.14
N ARG A 66 10.49 -9.34 -10.66
CA ARG A 66 10.33 -10.55 -11.44
C ARG A 66 8.87 -10.97 -11.51
N ARG A 67 8.50 -11.64 -12.60
CA ARG A 67 7.20 -12.27 -12.80
C ARG A 67 7.36 -13.79 -12.84
N CYS A 68 6.67 -14.49 -11.95
CA CYS A 68 6.63 -15.95 -11.93
C CYS A 68 6.00 -16.48 -13.22
N SER A 69 6.61 -17.49 -13.84
CA SER A 69 6.10 -18.13 -15.06
C SER A 69 4.87 -19.01 -14.80
N ALA A 70 4.74 -19.57 -13.60
CA ALA A 70 3.64 -20.46 -13.22
C ALA A 70 2.41 -19.69 -12.70
N CYS A 71 2.52 -19.02 -11.55
CA CYS A 71 1.38 -18.35 -10.91
C CYS A 71 1.16 -16.90 -11.38
N ARG A 72 2.07 -16.35 -12.19
CA ARG A 72 2.05 -14.97 -12.71
C ARG A 72 2.20 -13.87 -11.66
N SER A 73 2.53 -14.20 -10.40
CA SER A 73 2.82 -13.22 -9.35
C SER A 73 4.00 -12.33 -9.73
N LEU A 74 3.89 -11.03 -9.41
CA LEU A 74 4.98 -10.07 -9.46
C LEU A 74 5.59 -9.93 -8.05
N TYR A 75 6.91 -9.95 -7.97
CA TYR A 75 7.63 -9.82 -6.70
C TYR A 75 8.95 -9.08 -6.88
N ALA A 76 9.38 -8.37 -5.84
CA ALA A 76 10.71 -7.78 -5.79
C ALA A 76 11.73 -8.91 -5.61
N PHE A 77 12.68 -9.02 -6.54
CA PHE A 77 13.70 -10.06 -6.53
C PHE A 77 14.66 -9.90 -5.35
N GLU A 78 15.04 -8.66 -5.07
CA GLU A 78 15.79 -8.27 -3.88
C GLU A 78 14.91 -7.35 -3.05
N ARG A 79 14.80 -7.62 -1.75
CA ARG A 79 13.97 -6.86 -0.84
C ARG A 79 14.63 -6.68 0.51
N PRO A 80 14.32 -5.60 1.26
CA PRO A 80 14.75 -5.52 2.64
C PRO A 80 14.13 -6.63 3.49
N GLY A 81 14.80 -6.95 4.60
CA GLY A 81 14.27 -7.84 5.63
C GLY A 81 12.98 -7.30 6.26
N ALA A 82 12.20 -8.17 6.90
CA ALA A 82 10.89 -7.84 7.47
C ALA A 82 10.97 -6.67 8.48
N GLU A 83 11.91 -6.71 9.42
CA GLU A 83 12.09 -5.65 10.43
C GLU A 83 12.40 -4.27 9.80
N VAL A 84 13.16 -4.25 8.70
CA VAL A 84 13.49 -3.00 7.99
C VAL A 84 12.23 -2.43 7.33
N ILE A 85 11.40 -3.30 6.73
CA ILE A 85 10.12 -2.91 6.12
C ILE A 85 9.15 -2.41 7.18
N GLU A 86 9.02 -3.10 8.31
CA GLU A 86 8.17 -2.68 9.43
C GLU A 86 8.59 -1.30 9.94
N ARG A 87 9.89 -1.09 10.17
CA ARG A 87 10.42 0.22 10.55
C ARG A 87 10.13 1.29 9.51
N HIS A 88 10.24 0.98 8.21
CA HIS A 88 9.85 1.91 7.15
C HIS A 88 8.36 2.30 7.26
N TYR A 89 7.44 1.34 7.41
CA TYR A 89 6.01 1.67 7.54
C TYR A 89 5.70 2.47 8.81
N ALA A 90 6.46 2.29 9.89
CA ALA A 90 6.30 3.06 11.11
C ALA A 90 6.87 4.49 10.97
N GLN A 91 8.06 4.64 10.40
CA GLN A 91 8.89 5.84 10.60
C GLN A 91 9.26 6.60 9.32
N SER A 92 8.98 6.07 8.12
CA SER A 92 9.38 6.73 6.88
C SER A 92 8.72 8.10 6.71
N LYS A 93 9.35 8.98 5.93
CA LYS A 93 8.83 10.32 5.70
C LYS A 93 7.47 10.28 5.01
N SER A 94 7.32 9.38 4.04
CA SER A 94 6.05 9.13 3.36
C SER A 94 4.96 8.59 4.29
N ALA A 95 5.29 7.66 5.20
CA ALA A 95 4.33 7.16 6.19
C ALA A 95 3.90 8.24 7.18
N THR A 96 4.85 9.03 7.69
CA THR A 96 4.58 10.17 8.57
C THR A 96 3.73 11.22 7.86
N TYR A 97 4.07 11.60 6.63
CA TYR A 97 3.29 12.55 5.83
C TYR A 97 1.86 12.04 5.59
N TRP A 98 1.69 10.76 5.28
CA TRP A 98 0.36 10.17 5.10
C TRP A 98 -0.49 10.32 6.37
N ARG A 99 0.06 9.96 7.53
CA ARG A 99 -0.64 10.07 8.82
C ARG A 99 -0.95 11.50 9.20
N GLU A 100 0.02 12.40 9.10
CA GLU A 100 -0.11 13.76 9.62
C GLU A 100 -0.80 14.74 8.68
N LYS A 101 -0.78 14.47 7.36
CA LYS A 101 -1.34 15.38 6.35
C LYS A 101 -2.57 14.79 5.68
N ILE A 102 -2.44 13.61 5.08
CA ILE A 102 -3.55 13.03 4.30
C ILE A 102 -4.68 12.57 5.22
N LEU A 103 -4.40 11.77 6.26
CA LEU A 103 -5.45 11.27 7.16
C LEU A 103 -6.16 12.43 7.87
N ASN A 104 -5.40 13.38 8.42
CA ASN A 104 -5.97 14.55 9.09
C ASN A 104 -6.83 15.40 8.14
N ARG A 105 -6.39 15.64 6.90
CA ARG A 105 -7.16 16.45 5.94
C ARG A 105 -8.47 15.79 5.50
N THR A 106 -8.52 14.47 5.54
CA THR A 106 -9.60 13.65 4.96
C THR A 106 -10.44 12.95 6.03
N GLU A 107 -10.24 13.27 7.30
CA GLU A 107 -10.89 12.61 8.42
C GLU A 107 -12.41 12.62 8.30
N ASP A 108 -13.02 13.81 8.20
CA ASP A 108 -14.48 13.95 8.12
C ASP A 108 -15.08 13.17 6.94
N ALA A 109 -14.49 13.31 5.76
CA ALA A 109 -14.94 12.61 4.56
C ALA A 109 -14.84 11.09 4.71
N ARG A 110 -13.74 10.60 5.30
CA ARG A 110 -13.56 9.16 5.57
C ARG A 110 -14.52 8.66 6.65
N GLN A 111 -14.74 9.42 7.72
CA GLN A 111 -15.67 9.06 8.78
C GLN A 111 -17.08 8.89 8.21
N GLN A 112 -17.57 9.88 7.47
CA GLN A 112 -18.93 9.89 6.92
C GLN A 112 -19.12 8.88 5.79
N LYS A 113 -18.15 8.76 4.87
CA LYS A 113 -18.35 8.03 3.60
C LYS A 113 -17.69 6.65 3.55
N VAL A 114 -16.84 6.31 4.52
CA VAL A 114 -16.12 5.03 4.55
C VAL A 114 -16.33 4.29 5.87
N LEU A 115 -16.10 4.95 7.00
CA LEU A 115 -16.13 4.29 8.31
C LEU A 115 -17.57 4.05 8.78
N ALA A 116 -18.43 5.08 8.81
CA ALA A 116 -19.81 4.93 9.27
C ALA A 116 -20.62 3.88 8.47
N PRO A 117 -20.63 3.87 7.13
CA PRO A 117 -21.38 2.86 6.38
C PRO A 117 -20.88 1.44 6.61
N ARG A 118 -19.58 1.26 6.89
CA ARG A 118 -18.99 -0.04 7.23
C ARG A 118 -19.32 -0.47 8.65
N ALA A 119 -19.40 0.47 9.59
CA ALA A 119 -19.79 0.18 10.97
C ALA A 119 -21.27 -0.24 11.02
N GLU A 120 -22.15 0.52 10.35
CA GLU A 120 -23.57 0.19 10.19
C GLU A 120 -23.76 -1.21 9.60
N TRP A 121 -22.99 -1.56 8.55
CA TRP A 121 -23.02 -2.91 7.97
C TRP A 121 -22.78 -4.03 8.98
N VAL A 122 -21.76 -3.85 9.83
CA VAL A 122 -21.41 -4.86 10.85
C VAL A 122 -22.51 -4.95 11.88
N LEU A 123 -23.06 -3.82 12.33
CA LEU A 123 -24.15 -3.80 13.32
C LEU A 123 -25.42 -4.46 12.78
N ASP A 124 -25.82 -4.14 11.54
CA ASP A 124 -26.96 -4.75 10.88
C ASP A 124 -26.81 -6.26 10.75
N GLY A 125 -25.59 -6.74 10.44
CA GLY A 125 -25.31 -8.17 10.34
C GLY A 125 -25.25 -8.91 11.68
N LEU A 126 -25.06 -8.19 12.80
CA LEU A 126 -25.07 -8.76 14.15
C LEU A 126 -26.47 -8.76 14.80
N ALA A 127 -27.40 -7.94 14.29
CA ALA A 127 -28.76 -7.82 14.79
C ALA A 127 -29.71 -8.91 14.25
N GLU A 128 -29.21 -9.81 13.40
CA GLU A 128 -29.89 -10.99 12.85
C GLU A 128 -29.54 -12.26 13.64
#